data_AF-A0A6M1RXA3-F1
#
_entry.id   AF-A0A6M1RXA3-F1
#
_cell.length_a   1.000
_cell.length_b   1.000
_cell.length_c   1.000
_cell.angle_alpha   90.00
_cell.angle_beta   90.00
_cell.angle_gamma   90.00
#
_symmetry.space_group_name_H-M   'P 1'
#
loop_
_entity.id
_entity.type
_entity.pdbx_description
1 polymer ?
#
loop_
_entity_poly.entity_id
_entity_poly.type
_entity_poly.pdbx_seq_one_letter_code
_entity_poly.pdbx_strand_id
1 'polypeptide(L)'
;MNLQSLIVVFLRLMALNFLLQVAVQLSSQLLRFTEVPRQDGGSSMASYVLVPVLMVIECMVGAILIWIFAPSIARFVTWGVSCDLSLGSLSLVDCYSVAFIGLGLFYIAGYFPHVLNWVHYLFKAAATQPGNTWKQEVPWYAVSSVFITFIVGIVLFVKGRSWAVALARWQEKSESVNQTVEGTGAPPLRSDPQ
;
A
#
# COMPACT_ATOMS: atom_id res chain seq x y z
N MET A 1 -21.43 7.59 -12.71
CA MET A 1 -20.35 6.58 -12.85
C MET A 1 -20.19 5.91 -11.50
N ASN A 2 -20.44 4.60 -11.40
CA ASN A 2 -20.41 3.91 -10.11
C ASN A 2 -19.00 3.96 -9.51
N LEU A 3 -18.92 4.37 -8.26
CA LEU A 3 -17.68 4.51 -7.49
C LEU A 3 -16.92 3.16 -7.40
N GLN A 4 -17.66 2.06 -7.45
CA GLN A 4 -17.13 0.72 -7.65
C GLN A 4 -16.32 0.57 -8.96
N SER A 5 -16.78 1.16 -10.06
CA SER A 5 -16.07 1.12 -11.35
C SER A 5 -14.76 1.91 -11.29
N LEU A 6 -14.75 3.07 -10.62
CA LEU A 6 -13.55 3.88 -10.43
C LEU A 6 -12.51 3.15 -9.57
N ILE A 7 -12.94 2.55 -8.45
CA ILE A 7 -12.07 1.73 -7.60
C ILE A 7 -11.50 0.54 -8.39
N VAL A 8 -12.31 -0.15 -9.19
CA VAL A 8 -11.83 -1.26 -10.03
C VAL A 8 -10.80 -0.78 -11.05
N VAL A 9 -11.01 0.38 -11.69
CA VAL A 9 -10.04 0.96 -12.63
C VAL A 9 -8.74 1.32 -11.91
N PHE A 10 -8.81 1.90 -10.70
CA PHE A 10 -7.63 2.24 -9.91
C PHE A 10 -6.86 1.00 -9.45
N LEU A 11 -7.56 -0.05 -9.00
CA LEU A 11 -6.96 -1.35 -8.68
C LEU A 11 -6.29 -1.99 -9.90
N ARG A 12 -6.92 -1.94 -11.07
CA ARG A 12 -6.34 -2.46 -12.31
C ARG A 12 -5.09 -1.68 -12.72
N LEU A 13 -5.12 -0.35 -12.63
CA LEU A 13 -3.95 0.51 -12.88
C LEU A 13 -2.81 0.22 -11.90
N MET A 14 -3.13 0.01 -10.62
CA MET A 14 -2.16 -0.35 -9.60
C MET A 14 -1.55 -1.73 -9.84
N ALA A 15 -2.36 -2.71 -10.23
CA ALA A 15 -1.87 -4.03 -10.64
C ALA A 15 -0.95 -3.94 -11.86
N LEU A 16 -1.30 -3.09 -12.83
CA LEU A 16 -0.49 -2.86 -14.04
C LEU A 16 0.85 -2.18 -13.68
N ASN A 17 0.82 -1.17 -12.79
CA ASN A 17 2.02 -0.52 -12.28
C ASN A 17 2.91 -1.50 -11.49
N PHE A 18 2.31 -2.36 -10.67
CA PHE A 18 3.04 -3.41 -9.95
C PHE A 18 3.71 -4.38 -10.92
N LEU A 19 2.99 -4.83 -11.94
CA LEU A 19 3.52 -5.71 -12.99
C LEU A 19 4.69 -5.04 -13.73
N LEU A 20 4.56 -3.73 -14.03
CA LEU A 20 5.62 -2.94 -14.65
C LEU A 20 6.86 -2.84 -13.75
N GLN A 21 6.69 -2.59 -12.44
CA GLN A 21 7.80 -2.54 -11.49
C GLN A 21 8.49 -3.89 -11.34
N VAL A 22 7.72 -4.97 -11.25
CA VAL A 22 8.26 -6.33 -11.24
C VAL A 22 9.05 -6.59 -12.53
N ALA A 23 8.52 -6.22 -13.70
CA ALA A 23 9.21 -6.40 -14.97
C ALA A 23 10.52 -5.60 -15.06
N VAL A 24 10.54 -4.35 -14.57
CA VAL A 24 11.75 -3.51 -14.53
C VAL A 24 12.80 -4.05 -13.55
N GLN A 25 12.38 -4.50 -12.36
CA GLN A 25 13.32 -5.12 -11.43
C GLN A 25 13.84 -6.45 -11.99
N LEU A 26 12.99 -7.24 -12.66
CA LEU A 26 13.38 -8.49 -13.31
C LEU A 26 14.39 -8.28 -14.43
N SER A 27 14.20 -7.27 -15.28
CA SER A 27 15.09 -7.04 -16.41
C SER A 27 16.51 -6.77 -15.93
N SER A 28 16.65 -6.02 -14.83
CA SER A 28 17.95 -5.76 -14.20
C SER A 28 18.60 -7.03 -13.64
N GLN A 29 17.81 -7.98 -13.11
CA GLN A 29 18.33 -9.24 -12.59
C GLN A 29 18.71 -10.20 -13.72
N LEU A 30 17.87 -10.31 -14.75
CA LEU A 30 18.12 -11.13 -15.94
C LEU A 30 19.37 -10.69 -16.70
N LEU A 31 19.60 -9.37 -16.83
CA LEU A 31 20.81 -8.82 -17.42
C LEU A 31 22.08 -9.19 -16.63
N ARG A 32 22.00 -9.17 -15.29
CA ARG A 32 23.13 -9.61 -14.45
C ARG A 32 23.39 -11.11 -14.57
N PHE A 33 22.35 -11.93 -14.78
CA PHE A 33 22.54 -13.37 -15.03
C PHE A 33 23.23 -13.65 -16.37
N THR A 34 23.03 -12.81 -17.40
CA THR A 34 23.73 -12.97 -18.68
C THR A 34 25.22 -12.60 -18.62
N GLU A 35 25.65 -11.85 -17.60
CA GLU A 35 27.05 -11.46 -17.43
C GLU A 35 27.89 -12.42 -16.57
N VAL A 36 27.29 -13.42 -15.89
CA VAL A 36 28.05 -14.39 -15.08
C VAL A 36 28.66 -15.48 -15.98
N PRO A 37 29.98 -15.48 -16.24
CA PRO A 37 30.60 -16.48 -17.08
C PRO A 37 30.82 -17.75 -16.25
N ARG A 38 30.10 -18.80 -16.63
CA ARG A 38 30.51 -20.22 -16.70
C ARG A 38 31.86 -20.58 -16.02
N GLN A 39 31.93 -20.55 -14.69
CA GLN A 39 33.04 -21.16 -13.95
C GLN A 39 32.49 -21.70 -12.62
N ASP A 40 32.60 -23.02 -12.46
CA ASP A 40 32.38 -23.83 -11.25
C ASP A 40 31.01 -24.51 -11.01
N GLY A 41 31.04 -25.84 -11.11
CA GLY A 41 30.28 -26.78 -10.26
C GLY A 41 28.76 -26.87 -10.43
N GLY A 42 28.30 -27.83 -11.25
CA GLY A 42 26.89 -28.07 -11.62
C GLY A 42 25.89 -28.44 -10.51
N SER A 43 26.26 -28.45 -9.22
CA SER A 43 25.32 -28.68 -8.10
C SER A 43 24.89 -27.40 -7.36
N SER A 44 25.68 -26.32 -7.41
CA SER A 44 25.35 -25.03 -6.74
C SER A 44 24.61 -24.04 -7.65
N MET A 45 24.67 -24.25 -8.98
CA MET A 45 24.05 -23.35 -9.96
C MET A 45 22.52 -23.39 -9.92
N ALA A 46 21.94 -24.58 -9.63
CA ALA A 46 20.49 -24.75 -9.56
C ALA A 46 19.86 -23.92 -8.43
N SER A 47 20.45 -23.93 -7.22
CA SER A 47 19.90 -23.18 -6.09
C SER A 47 20.00 -21.66 -6.26
N TYR A 48 21.00 -21.17 -7.01
CA TYR A 48 21.19 -19.73 -7.24
C TYR A 48 20.21 -19.16 -8.26
N VAL A 49 19.77 -19.99 -9.23
CA VAL A 49 18.79 -19.61 -10.26
C VAL A 49 17.35 -19.87 -9.80
N LEU A 50 17.13 -20.97 -9.07
CA LEU A 50 15.79 -21.39 -8.64
C LEU A 50 15.11 -20.35 -7.73
N VAL A 51 15.88 -19.75 -6.82
CA VAL A 51 15.38 -18.79 -5.84
C VAL A 51 14.84 -17.50 -6.48
N PRO A 52 15.59 -16.77 -7.34
CA PRO A 52 15.05 -15.63 -8.07
C PRO A 52 13.84 -16.02 -8.92
N VAL A 53 13.89 -17.16 -9.62
CA VAL A 53 12.78 -17.65 -10.44
C VAL A 53 11.52 -17.91 -9.62
N LEU A 54 11.63 -18.54 -8.44
CA LEU A 54 10.49 -18.73 -7.53
C LEU A 54 9.91 -17.39 -7.08
N MET A 55 10.76 -16.41 -6.75
CA MET A 55 10.31 -15.08 -6.37
C MET A 55 9.58 -14.36 -7.52
N VAL A 56 10.04 -14.54 -8.77
CA VAL A 56 9.35 -14.05 -9.97
C VAL A 56 7.97 -14.68 -10.11
N ILE A 57 7.90 -16.00 -9.95
CA ILE A 57 6.65 -16.76 -10.06
C ILE A 57 5.67 -16.28 -8.98
N GLU A 58 6.13 -16.14 -7.73
CA GLU A 58 5.30 -15.61 -6.63
C GLU A 58 4.80 -14.18 -6.93
N CYS A 59 5.65 -13.30 -7.44
CA CYS A 59 5.24 -11.95 -7.83
C CYS A 59 4.24 -11.94 -8.99
N MET A 60 4.44 -12.79 -10.01
CA MET A 60 3.51 -12.94 -11.14
C MET A 60 2.16 -13.50 -10.68
N VAL A 61 2.18 -14.53 -9.85
CA VAL A 61 0.97 -15.09 -9.24
C VAL A 61 0.27 -14.03 -8.39
N GLY A 62 1.00 -13.26 -7.58
CA GLY A 62 0.47 -12.14 -6.80
C GLY A 62 -0.20 -11.07 -7.67
N ALA A 63 0.44 -10.66 -8.77
CA ALA A 63 -0.13 -9.69 -9.72
C ALA A 63 -1.43 -10.20 -10.36
N ILE A 64 -1.44 -11.48 -10.78
CA ILE A 64 -2.62 -12.13 -11.36
C ILE A 64 -3.73 -12.24 -10.31
N LEU A 65 -3.42 -12.61 -9.08
CA LEU A 65 -4.39 -12.67 -7.98
C LEU A 65 -4.97 -11.28 -7.72
N ILE A 66 -4.16 -10.22 -7.64
CA ILE A 66 -4.65 -8.84 -7.48
C ILE A 66 -5.56 -8.45 -8.65
N TRP A 67 -5.20 -8.83 -9.88
CA TRP A 67 -6.01 -8.55 -11.06
C TRP A 67 -7.38 -9.26 -11.04
N ILE A 68 -7.39 -10.55 -10.69
CA ILE A 68 -8.60 -11.38 -10.62
C ILE A 68 -9.47 -10.98 -9.43
N PHE A 69 -8.84 -10.68 -8.28
CA PHE A 69 -9.54 -10.28 -7.06
C PHE A 69 -9.88 -8.79 -7.05
N ALA A 70 -9.43 -7.98 -7.99
CA ALA A 70 -9.80 -6.56 -8.10
C ALA A 70 -11.30 -6.30 -7.96
N PRO A 71 -12.21 -7.00 -8.66
CA PRO A 71 -13.66 -6.84 -8.48
C PRO A 71 -14.16 -7.31 -7.10
N SER A 72 -13.55 -8.34 -6.52
CA SER A 72 -13.92 -8.84 -5.19
C SER A 72 -13.47 -7.91 -4.07
N ILE A 73 -12.26 -7.35 -4.18
CA ILE A 73 -11.71 -6.32 -3.29
C ILE A 73 -12.53 -5.05 -3.42
N ALA A 74 -12.87 -4.64 -4.65
CA ALA A 74 -13.76 -3.51 -4.88
C ALA A 74 -15.12 -3.76 -4.24
N ARG A 75 -15.71 -4.96 -4.39
CA ARG A 75 -16.96 -5.33 -3.71
C ARG A 75 -16.83 -5.31 -2.20
N PHE A 76 -15.72 -5.78 -1.63
CA PHE A 76 -15.49 -5.81 -0.19
C PHE A 76 -15.38 -4.39 0.37
N VAL A 77 -14.66 -3.51 -0.33
CA VAL A 77 -14.52 -2.10 0.00
C VAL A 77 -15.85 -1.36 -0.12
N THR A 78 -16.66 -1.69 -1.13
CA THR A 78 -17.99 -1.12 -1.31
C THR A 78 -19.07 -1.85 -0.50
N TRP A 79 -18.75 -2.93 0.21
CA TRP A 79 -19.74 -3.71 0.96
C TRP A 79 -20.21 -2.87 2.15
N GLY A 80 -21.37 -2.25 1.98
CA GLY A 80 -21.96 -1.33 2.96
C GLY A 80 -21.91 0.14 2.57
N VAL A 81 -21.64 0.47 1.30
CA VAL A 81 -22.02 1.76 0.70
C VAL A 81 -23.15 1.45 -0.30
N SER A 82 -24.30 2.11 -0.17
CA SER A 82 -25.40 2.00 -1.13
C SER A 82 -24.87 2.41 -2.51
N CYS A 83 -24.78 1.46 -3.45
CA CYS A 83 -24.11 1.63 -4.74
C CYS A 83 -24.76 2.68 -5.67
N ASP A 84 -25.89 3.26 -5.28
CA ASP A 84 -26.54 4.35 -6.01
C ASP A 84 -26.06 5.70 -5.48
N LEU A 85 -24.79 6.02 -5.78
CA LEU A 85 -24.26 7.37 -5.64
C LEU A 85 -24.84 8.24 -6.76
N SER A 86 -26.03 8.79 -6.50
CA SER A 86 -26.44 10.01 -7.19
C SER A 86 -25.37 11.06 -6.94
N LEU A 87 -24.78 11.61 -8.02
CA LEU A 87 -23.78 12.68 -7.95
C LEU A 87 -24.28 13.94 -7.21
N GLY A 88 -25.57 14.01 -6.88
CA GLY A 88 -26.17 15.06 -6.06
C GLY A 88 -26.11 14.87 -4.54
N SER A 89 -25.72 13.69 -4.01
CA SER A 89 -25.73 13.44 -2.55
C SER A 89 -24.50 12.64 -2.07
N LEU A 90 -23.33 12.94 -2.60
CA LEU A 90 -22.08 12.30 -2.17
C LEU A 90 -21.79 12.70 -0.72
N SER A 91 -21.93 11.74 0.21
CA SER A 91 -21.65 12.03 1.62
C SER A 91 -20.15 12.26 1.81
N LEU A 92 -19.81 13.22 2.66
CA LEU A 92 -18.43 13.62 2.94
C LEU A 92 -17.63 12.43 3.53
N VAL A 93 -18.32 11.54 4.24
CA VAL A 93 -17.81 10.27 4.79
C VAL A 93 -17.32 9.32 3.69
N ASP A 94 -18.06 9.22 2.58
CA ASP A 94 -17.73 8.31 1.48
C ASP A 94 -16.47 8.79 0.75
N CYS A 95 -16.32 10.11 0.57
CA CYS A 95 -15.12 10.70 -0.01
C CYS A 95 -13.87 10.38 0.81
N TYR A 96 -13.93 10.59 2.14
CA TYR A 96 -12.81 10.26 3.02
C TYR A 96 -12.51 8.76 3.07
N SER A 97 -13.54 7.92 3.09
CA SER A 97 -13.35 6.46 3.12
C SER A 97 -12.59 5.98 1.88
N VAL A 98 -12.97 6.48 0.71
CA VAL A 98 -12.30 6.15 -0.56
C VAL A 98 -10.86 6.67 -0.58
N ALA A 99 -10.62 7.88 -0.09
CA ALA A 99 -9.27 8.44 -0.01
C ALA A 99 -8.36 7.60 0.90
N PHE A 100 -8.80 7.26 2.11
CA PHE A 100 -8.00 6.46 3.04
C PHE A 100 -7.74 5.04 2.53
N ILE A 101 -8.76 4.39 1.97
CA ILE A 101 -8.62 3.03 1.43
C ILE A 101 -7.73 3.03 0.20
N GLY A 102 -7.91 3.99 -0.72
CA GLY A 102 -7.09 4.13 -1.91
C GLY A 102 -5.63 4.40 -1.59
N LEU A 103 -5.36 5.31 -0.63
CA LEU A 103 -4.00 5.60 -0.17
C LEU A 103 -3.37 4.40 0.54
N GLY A 104 -4.13 3.70 1.38
CA GLY A 104 -3.69 2.48 2.05
C GLY A 104 -3.29 1.40 1.04
N LEU A 105 -4.13 1.15 0.04
CA LEU A 105 -3.86 0.20 -1.02
C LEU A 105 -2.62 0.61 -1.85
N PHE A 106 -2.46 1.90 -2.12
CA PHE A 106 -1.30 2.43 -2.85
C PHE A 106 0.01 2.16 -2.09
N TYR A 107 0.04 2.42 -0.79
CA TYR A 107 1.20 2.08 0.03
C TYR A 107 1.47 0.59 0.08
N ILE A 108 0.43 -0.25 0.23
CA ILE A 108 0.58 -1.70 0.22
C ILE A 108 1.22 -2.15 -1.10
N ALA A 109 0.62 -1.81 -2.24
CA ALA A 109 1.11 -2.27 -3.54
C ALA A 109 2.49 -1.72 -3.89
N GLY A 110 2.78 -0.46 -3.54
CA GLY A 110 4.08 0.16 -3.81
C GLY A 110 5.21 -0.42 -2.95
N TYR A 111 4.94 -0.76 -1.69
CA TYR A 111 5.97 -1.25 -0.76
C TYR A 111 6.02 -2.78 -0.63
N PHE A 112 5.02 -3.50 -1.13
CA PHE A 112 4.98 -4.97 -1.07
C PHE A 112 6.21 -5.65 -1.69
N PRO A 113 6.68 -5.30 -2.91
CA PRO A 113 7.90 -5.90 -3.47
C PRO A 113 9.12 -5.66 -2.58
N HIS A 114 9.24 -4.46 -2.01
CA HIS A 114 10.35 -4.10 -1.14
C HIS A 114 10.33 -4.88 0.17
N VAL A 115 9.14 -5.09 0.77
CA VAL A 115 8.98 -5.96 1.94
C VAL A 115 9.40 -7.38 1.61
N LEU A 116 8.90 -7.96 0.51
CA LEU A 116 9.29 -9.32 0.10
C LEU A 116 10.80 -9.44 -0.13
N ASN A 117 11.40 -8.45 -0.79
CA ASN A 117 12.84 -8.43 -1.03
C ASN A 117 13.65 -8.38 0.28
N TRP A 118 13.23 -7.55 1.25
CA TRP A 118 13.87 -7.50 2.56
C TRP A 118 13.67 -8.77 3.37
N VAL A 119 12.46 -9.34 3.37
CA VAL A 119 12.18 -10.64 4.00
C VAL A 119 13.10 -11.71 3.41
N HIS A 120 13.20 -11.76 2.07
CA HIS A 120 14.07 -12.70 1.37
C HIS A 120 15.54 -12.51 1.76
N TYR A 121 16.04 -11.28 1.73
CA TYR A 121 17.41 -10.96 2.10
C TYR A 121 17.72 -11.37 3.55
N LEU A 122 16.81 -11.08 4.49
CA LEU A 122 16.96 -11.45 5.90
C LEU A 122 16.99 -12.96 6.09
N PHE A 123 16.09 -13.70 5.43
CA PHE A 123 16.10 -15.17 5.47
C PHE A 123 17.38 -15.75 4.89
N LYS A 124 17.83 -15.24 3.75
CA LYS A 124 19.10 -15.68 3.13
C LYS A 124 20.27 -15.40 4.06
N ALA A 125 20.38 -14.20 4.59
CA ALA A 125 21.47 -13.80 5.48
C ALA A 125 21.53 -14.68 6.75
N ALA A 126 20.37 -14.94 7.36
CA ALA A 126 20.25 -15.82 8.52
C ALA A 126 20.61 -17.29 8.21
N ALA A 127 20.34 -17.77 6.98
CA ALA A 127 20.66 -19.13 6.57
C ALA A 127 22.13 -19.31 6.17
N THR A 128 22.77 -18.29 5.58
CA THR A 128 24.14 -18.40 5.04
C THR A 128 25.24 -18.01 6.01
N GLN A 129 24.96 -17.16 7.01
CA GLN A 129 25.96 -16.71 7.97
C GLN A 129 25.70 -17.33 9.36
N PRO A 130 26.55 -18.26 9.83
CA PRO A 130 26.40 -18.81 11.17
C PRO A 130 26.74 -17.75 12.24
N GLY A 131 25.84 -17.57 13.21
CA GLY A 131 26.02 -16.64 14.33
C GLY A 131 25.22 -15.35 14.21
N ASN A 132 25.64 -14.30 14.93
CA ASN A 132 24.97 -12.98 14.95
C ASN A 132 25.61 -11.95 14.00
N THR A 133 26.62 -12.33 13.21
CA THR A 133 27.38 -11.41 12.34
C THR A 133 26.50 -10.78 11.26
N TRP A 134 25.51 -11.51 10.75
CA TRP A 134 24.58 -11.02 9.73
C TRP A 134 23.80 -9.78 10.19
N LYS A 135 23.59 -9.60 11.50
CA LYS A 135 22.84 -8.45 12.04
C LYS A 135 23.59 -7.12 11.89
N GLN A 136 24.92 -7.15 11.79
CA GLN A 136 25.74 -5.93 11.66
C GLN A 136 25.74 -5.38 10.24
N GLU A 137 25.55 -6.23 9.23
CA GLU A 137 25.52 -5.83 7.81
C GLU A 137 24.14 -5.32 7.37
N VAL A 138 23.08 -5.61 8.12
CA VAL A 138 21.71 -5.21 7.78
C VAL A 138 21.49 -3.74 8.17
N PRO A 139 21.16 -2.86 7.22
CA PRO A 139 20.78 -1.49 7.51
C PRO A 139 19.35 -1.45 8.06
N TRP A 140 19.20 -1.68 9.37
CA TRP A 140 17.91 -1.78 10.06
C TRP A 140 16.97 -0.59 9.82
N TYR A 141 17.53 0.62 9.64
CA TYR A 141 16.74 1.80 9.31
C TYR A 141 15.98 1.62 7.97
N ALA A 142 16.66 1.14 6.93
CA ALA A 142 16.04 0.91 5.62
C ALA A 142 15.01 -0.21 5.63
N VAL A 143 15.23 -1.25 6.46
CA VAL A 143 14.23 -2.29 6.70
C VAL A 143 13.01 -1.68 7.38
N SER A 144 13.22 -0.97 8.49
CA SER A 144 12.13 -0.42 9.28
C SER A 144 11.28 0.58 8.50
N SER A 145 11.88 1.45 7.68
CA SER A 145 11.14 2.43 6.88
C SER A 145 10.19 1.76 5.89
N VAL A 146 10.67 0.72 5.18
CA VAL A 146 9.85 -0.05 4.24
C VAL A 146 8.69 -0.77 4.94
N PHE A 147 8.97 -1.44 6.06
CA PHE A 147 7.94 -2.18 6.79
C PHE A 147 6.92 -1.24 7.46
N ILE A 148 7.36 -0.12 8.04
CA ILE A 148 6.46 0.86 8.66
C ILE A 148 5.52 1.44 7.61
N THR A 149 6.01 1.86 6.45
CA THR A 149 5.14 2.40 5.39
C THR A 149 4.14 1.36 4.90
N PHE A 150 4.55 0.10 4.76
CA PHE A 150 3.66 -1.00 4.41
C PHE A 150 2.58 -1.26 5.47
N ILE A 151 2.96 -1.28 6.77
CA ILE A 151 2.02 -1.44 7.89
C ILE A 151 1.03 -0.27 7.94
N VAL A 152 1.51 0.97 7.77
CA VAL A 152 0.64 2.15 7.68
C VAL A 152 -0.37 1.98 6.54
N GLY A 153 0.07 1.47 5.39
CA GLY A 153 -0.82 1.12 4.28
C GLY A 153 -1.93 0.14 4.68
N ILE A 154 -1.58 -0.94 5.39
CA ILE A 154 -2.55 -1.93 5.92
C ILE A 154 -3.50 -1.29 6.92
N VAL A 155 -3.00 -0.50 7.86
CA VAL A 155 -3.83 0.18 8.86
C VAL A 155 -4.81 1.13 8.18
N LEU A 156 -4.36 1.92 7.21
CA LEU A 156 -5.24 2.81 6.44
C LEU A 156 -6.28 2.03 5.63
N PHE A 157 -5.91 0.88 5.07
CA PHE A 157 -6.85 0.04 4.34
C PHE A 157 -7.94 -0.56 5.25
N VAL A 158 -7.56 -1.08 6.42
CA VAL A 158 -8.49 -1.77 7.35
C VAL A 158 -9.29 -0.80 8.21
N LYS A 159 -8.64 0.23 8.75
CA LYS A 159 -9.24 1.22 9.68
C LYS A 159 -9.70 2.50 8.98
N GLY A 160 -9.36 2.69 7.69
CA GLY A 160 -9.67 3.91 6.95
C GLY A 160 -11.13 4.32 7.00
N ARG A 161 -12.06 3.36 6.93
CA ARG A 161 -13.50 3.63 7.06
C ARG A 161 -13.88 4.15 8.45
N SER A 162 -13.36 3.52 9.51
CA SER A 162 -13.63 3.97 10.88
C SER A 162 -13.09 5.38 11.12
N TRP A 163 -11.91 5.67 10.56
CA TRP A 163 -11.30 7.01 10.62
C TRP A 163 -12.05 8.03 9.78
N ALA A 164 -12.52 7.67 8.58
CA ALA A 164 -13.34 8.53 7.75
C ALA A 164 -14.64 8.96 8.45
N VAL A 165 -15.32 8.00 9.09
CA VAL A 165 -16.54 8.28 9.89
C VAL A 165 -16.20 9.17 11.09
N ALA A 166 -15.10 8.89 11.79
CA ALA A 166 -14.68 9.72 12.92
C ALA A 166 -14.34 11.15 12.50
N LEU A 167 -13.64 11.31 11.37
CA LEU A 167 -13.23 12.60 10.82
C LEU A 167 -14.44 13.42 10.38
N ALA A 168 -15.38 12.80 9.66
CA ALA A 168 -16.61 13.47 9.21
C ALA A 168 -17.45 13.96 10.40
N ARG A 169 -17.62 13.13 11.45
CA ARG A 169 -18.31 13.54 12.69
C ARG A 169 -17.61 14.71 13.39
N TRP A 170 -16.28 14.72 13.37
CA TRP A 170 -15.50 15.78 13.99
C TRP A 170 -15.65 17.11 13.23
N GLN A 171 -15.74 17.05 11.90
CA GLN A 171 -15.98 18.20 11.06
C GLN A 171 -17.39 18.76 11.23
N GLU A 172 -18.43 17.91 11.19
CA GLU A 172 -19.82 18.33 11.47
C GLU A 172 -19.95 18.99 12.84
N LYS A 173 -19.27 18.43 13.86
CA LYS A 173 -19.24 19.03 15.20
C LYS A 173 -18.60 20.43 15.18
N SER A 174 -17.48 20.60 14.49
CA SER A 174 -16.75 21.88 14.42
C SER A 174 -17.57 22.96 13.69
N GLU A 175 -18.31 22.57 12.65
CA GLU A 175 -19.15 23.47 11.87
C GLU A 175 -20.39 23.94 12.67
N SER A 176 -21.02 23.03 13.43
CA SER A 176 -22.15 23.38 14.32
C SER A 176 -21.76 24.35 15.44
N VAL A 177 -20.53 24.23 15.97
CA VAL A 177 -20.02 25.14 17.00
C VAL A 177 -19.82 26.54 16.44
N ASN A 178 -19.27 26.67 15.22
CA ASN A 178 -19.10 27.97 14.57
C ASN A 178 -20.43 28.66 14.25
N GLN A 179 -21.43 27.91 13.77
CA GLN A 179 -22.76 28.48 13.49
C GLN A 179 -23.47 28.95 14.77
N THR A 180 -23.26 28.26 15.89
CA THR A 180 -23.82 28.68 17.19
C THR A 180 -23.20 30.02 17.64
N VAL A 181 -21.90 30.23 17.42
CA VAL A 181 -21.19 31.48 17.76
C VAL A 181 -21.68 32.65 16.90
N GLU A 182 -21.86 32.47 15.59
CA GLU A 182 -22.43 33.50 14.69
C GLU A 182 -23.89 33.83 15.02
N GLY A 183 -24.70 32.82 15.39
CA GLY A 183 -26.10 33.01 15.77
C GLY A 183 -26.32 33.76 17.09
N THR A 184 -25.36 33.69 18.03
CA THR A 184 -25.46 34.37 19.33
C THR A 184 -25.09 35.85 19.32
N GLY A 185 -24.68 36.44 18.19
CA GLY A 185 -24.35 37.87 18.12
C GLY A 185 -23.29 38.31 19.13
N ALA A 186 -22.44 37.39 19.59
CA ALA A 186 -21.36 37.71 20.50
C ALA A 186 -20.28 38.46 19.71
N PRO A 187 -19.92 39.71 20.11
CA PRO A 187 -18.94 40.49 19.38
C PRO A 187 -17.58 39.77 19.42
N PRO A 188 -16.77 39.86 18.35
CA PRO A 188 -15.43 39.32 18.37
C PRO A 188 -14.66 39.94 19.54
N LEU A 189 -14.14 39.10 20.43
CA LEU A 189 -13.17 39.50 21.44
C LEU A 189 -11.93 40.00 20.70
N ARG A 190 -11.93 41.30 20.47
CA ARG A 190 -10.83 42.11 19.98
C ARG A 190 -9.65 41.84 20.91
N SER A 191 -8.68 41.06 20.45
CA SER A 191 -7.37 40.98 21.07
C SER A 191 -6.71 42.34 20.88
N ASP A 192 -6.77 43.19 21.90
CA ASP A 192 -5.95 44.40 21.94
C ASP A 192 -4.47 44.00 22.03
N PRO A 193 -3.59 44.69 21.28
CA PRO A 193 -2.15 44.52 21.40
C PRO A 193 -1.62 45.37 22.55
N GLN A 194 -0.79 44.77 23.40
CA GLN A 194 0.28 45.46 24.13
C GLN A 194 1.56 44.64 24.03
#